data_AF-A0A1Z2LBY4-F1
#
_entry.id   AF-A0A1Z2LBY4-F1
#
_cell.length_a   1.000
_cell.length_b   1.000
_cell.length_c   1.000
_cell.angle_alpha   90.00
_cell.angle_beta   90.00
_cell.angle_gamma   90.00
#
_symmetry.space_group_name_H-M   'P 1'
#
loop_
_entity.id
_entity.type
_entity.pdbx_description
1 polymer ?
#
loop_
_entity_poly.entity_id
_entity_poly.type
_entity_poly.pdbx_seq_one_letter_code
_entity_poly.pdbx_strand_id
1 'polypeptide(L)'
;MNIVVSMTGASGAVIGVRTLQALRALDVETHLVLTRWGRALVEYETDRTVRDLRETADHVHGPGDQAAAIASGSYRTDGMIIAPCSMKTLAAIRAGYAEDLVVRAADVTLKERRKLVLVPRETPLNEIHLENMLALARMGALILPPMPAFYNHPETIDDIVMHLVARILDHFGLELPSAFRWKGGLDRPEVEPATDDPVADPVAPSGA
;
A
#
# COMPACT_ATOMS: atom_id res chain seq x y z
N MET A 1 0.80 -11.01 15.69
CA MET A 1 1.42 -9.81 15.09
C MET A 1 0.37 -8.72 15.10
N ASN A 2 0.73 -7.46 15.38
CA ASN A 2 -0.17 -6.33 15.20
C ASN A 2 0.45 -5.26 14.28
N ILE A 3 -0.37 -4.70 13.40
CA ILE A 3 0.07 -3.74 12.39
C ILE A 3 -0.89 -2.56 12.34
N VAL A 4 -0.33 -1.34 12.32
CA VAL A 4 -1.11 -0.13 12.02
C VAL A 4 -1.26 -0.01 10.51
N VAL A 5 -2.50 0.17 10.03
CA VAL A 5 -2.79 0.37 8.61
C VAL A 5 -3.45 1.74 8.44
N SER A 6 -2.86 2.58 7.61
CA SER A 6 -3.41 3.90 7.30
C SER A 6 -3.67 4.07 5.82
N MET A 7 -4.80 4.67 5.47
CA MET A 7 -5.13 5.03 4.09
C MET A 7 -5.28 6.54 3.96
N THR A 8 -4.55 7.12 3.02
CA THR A 8 -4.48 8.57 2.81
C THR A 8 -4.99 8.99 1.44
N GLY A 9 -5.09 10.30 1.21
CA GLY A 9 -5.65 10.88 -0.01
C GLY A 9 -4.74 10.80 -1.23
N ALA A 10 -4.34 9.60 -1.63
CA ALA A 10 -3.68 9.35 -2.92
C ALA A 10 -4.46 8.25 -3.65
N SER A 11 -4.49 8.30 -4.99
CA SER A 11 -5.15 7.27 -5.78
C SER A 11 -4.54 5.89 -5.56
N GLY A 12 -5.34 4.84 -5.69
CA GLY A 12 -4.96 3.45 -5.41
C GLY A 12 -5.53 2.93 -4.09
N ALA A 13 -6.72 3.37 -3.69
CA ALA A 13 -7.38 2.92 -2.46
C ALA A 13 -7.51 1.40 -2.39
N VAL A 14 -7.70 0.73 -3.54
CA VAL A 14 -7.74 -0.73 -3.67
C VAL A 14 -6.51 -1.43 -3.05
N ILE A 15 -5.33 -0.80 -3.07
CA ILE A 15 -4.10 -1.36 -2.48
C ILE A 15 -4.24 -1.46 -0.96
N GLY A 16 -4.75 -0.41 -0.32
CA GLY A 16 -5.00 -0.41 1.13
C GLY A 16 -6.11 -1.38 1.53
N VAL A 17 -7.19 -1.44 0.74
CA VAL A 17 -8.28 -2.41 0.93
C VAL A 17 -7.76 -3.84 0.88
N ARG A 18 -7.03 -4.20 -0.19
CA ARG A 18 -6.48 -5.55 -0.36
C ARG A 18 -5.43 -5.88 0.69
N THR A 19 -4.62 -4.91 1.11
CA THR A 19 -3.68 -5.08 2.23
C THR A 19 -4.41 -5.42 3.52
N LEU A 20 -5.47 -4.68 3.87
CA LEU A 20 -6.24 -4.92 5.08
C LEU A 20 -6.94 -6.30 5.05
N GLN A 21 -7.52 -6.67 3.92
CA GLN A 21 -8.14 -7.98 3.72
C GLN A 21 -7.12 -9.13 3.84
N ALA A 22 -5.94 -8.97 3.25
CA ALA A 22 -4.86 -9.95 3.34
C ALA A 22 -4.36 -10.13 4.79
N LEU A 23 -4.18 -9.03 5.52
CA LEU A 23 -3.82 -9.08 6.94
C LEU A 23 -4.88 -9.81 7.77
N ARG A 24 -6.17 -9.54 7.52
CA ARG A 24 -7.28 -10.24 8.17
C ARG A 24 -7.26 -11.74 7.87
N ALA A 25 -7.02 -12.14 6.62
CA ALA A 25 -6.93 -13.54 6.22
C ALA A 25 -5.75 -14.28 6.85
N LEU A 26 -4.69 -13.55 7.23
CA LEU A 26 -3.50 -14.06 7.92
C LEU A 26 -3.59 -13.95 9.45
N ASP A 27 -4.76 -13.65 10.01
CA ASP A 27 -5.00 -13.50 11.46
C ASP A 27 -4.06 -12.49 12.13
N VAL A 28 -3.75 -11.39 11.42
CA VAL A 28 -2.95 -10.27 11.94
C VAL A 28 -3.90 -9.23 12.53
N GLU A 29 -3.65 -8.85 13.79
CA GLU A 29 -4.40 -7.78 14.45
C GLU A 29 -4.10 -6.42 13.80
N THR A 30 -5.13 -5.66 13.45
CA THR A 30 -4.99 -4.40 12.71
C THR A 30 -5.58 -3.19 13.43
N HIS A 31 -4.84 -2.08 13.41
CA HIS A 31 -5.31 -0.76 13.81
C HIS A 31 -5.46 0.14 12.59
N LEU A 32 -6.70 0.40 12.18
CA LEU A 32 -7.01 1.18 10.99
C LEU A 32 -7.15 2.68 11.30
N VAL A 33 -6.52 3.53 10.49
CA VAL A 33 -6.73 4.98 10.48
C VAL A 33 -7.03 5.46 9.06
N LEU A 34 -8.21 6.05 8.87
CA LEU A 34 -8.62 6.62 7.57
C LEU A 34 -8.67 8.15 7.68
N THR A 35 -7.79 8.83 6.92
CA THR A 35 -7.88 10.28 6.72
C THR A 35 -9.17 10.67 5.99
N ARG A 36 -9.56 11.96 6.05
CA ARG A 36 -10.74 12.45 5.31
C ARG A 36 -10.71 12.07 3.82
N TRP A 37 -9.58 12.30 3.15
CA TRP A 37 -9.44 12.02 1.72
C TRP A 37 -9.22 10.54 1.43
N GLY A 38 -8.61 9.77 2.34
CA GLY A 38 -8.55 8.31 2.22
C GLY A 38 -9.94 7.67 2.20
N ARG A 39 -10.87 8.16 3.04
CA ARG A 39 -12.27 7.70 3.03
C ARG A 39 -12.96 7.99 1.69
N ALA A 40 -12.83 9.22 1.20
CA ALA A 40 -13.42 9.63 -0.05
C ALA A 40 -12.93 8.78 -1.23
N LEU A 41 -11.62 8.45 -1.27
CA LEU A 41 -11.06 7.63 -2.34
C LEU A 41 -11.43 6.15 -2.25
N VAL A 42 -11.64 5.60 -1.05
CA VAL A 42 -12.19 4.24 -0.91
C VAL A 42 -13.55 4.15 -1.57
N GLU A 43 -14.46 5.07 -1.25
CA GLU A 43 -15.82 5.09 -1.81
C GLU A 43 -15.86 5.47 -3.30
N TYR A 44 -14.86 6.21 -3.77
CA TYR A 44 -14.79 6.65 -5.17
C TYR A 44 -14.12 5.63 -6.10
N GLU A 45 -13.04 4.98 -5.66
CA GLU A 45 -12.21 4.12 -6.51
C GLU A 45 -12.51 2.62 -6.37
N THR A 46 -13.37 2.23 -5.42
CA THR A 46 -13.63 0.81 -5.12
C THR A 46 -15.11 0.56 -4.85
N ASP A 47 -15.55 -0.69 -5.01
CA ASP A 47 -16.89 -1.14 -4.62
C ASP A 47 -17.01 -1.40 -3.09
N ARG A 48 -16.19 -0.71 -2.28
CA ARG A 48 -16.19 -0.84 -0.82
C ARG A 48 -16.62 0.45 -0.15
N THR A 49 -17.29 0.31 0.98
CA THR A 49 -17.66 1.41 1.84
C THR A 49 -16.67 1.57 2.98
N VAL A 50 -16.62 2.76 3.60
CA VAL A 50 -15.86 2.95 4.85
C VAL A 50 -16.32 1.99 5.95
N ARG A 51 -17.59 1.58 5.95
CA ARG A 51 -18.12 0.61 6.89
C ARG A 51 -17.49 -0.77 6.70
N ASP A 52 -17.39 -1.25 5.45
CA ASP A 52 -16.79 -2.56 5.15
C ASP A 52 -15.36 -2.64 5.67
N LEU A 53 -14.57 -1.57 5.49
CA LEU A 53 -13.19 -1.50 5.98
C LEU A 53 -13.13 -1.52 7.51
N ARG A 54 -14.06 -0.84 8.18
CA ARG A 54 -14.14 -0.84 9.66
C ARG A 54 -14.47 -2.22 10.21
N GLU A 55 -15.31 -2.98 9.53
CA GLU A 55 -15.67 -4.34 9.90
C GLU A 55 -14.54 -5.34 9.57
N THR A 56 -13.62 -4.97 8.66
CA THR A 56 -12.44 -5.78 8.32
C THR A 56 -11.31 -5.64 9.35
N ALA A 57 -11.17 -4.46 9.97
CA ALA A 57 -10.11 -4.16 10.95
C ALA A 57 -10.53 -4.51 12.39
N ASP A 58 -9.58 -4.87 13.24
CA ASP A 58 -9.85 -5.18 14.65
C ASP A 58 -10.10 -3.92 15.47
N HIS A 59 -9.37 -2.83 15.16
CA HIS A 59 -9.54 -1.52 15.79
C HIS A 59 -9.59 -0.42 14.75
N VAL A 60 -10.41 0.60 14.99
CA VAL A 60 -10.56 1.76 14.09
C VAL A 60 -10.43 3.04 14.89
N HIS A 61 -9.49 3.91 14.49
CA HIS A 61 -9.25 5.18 15.16
C HIS A 61 -9.63 6.38 14.27
N GLY A 62 -10.06 7.46 14.90
CA GLY A 62 -10.26 8.73 14.22
C GLY A 62 -8.92 9.38 13.85
N PRO A 63 -8.79 10.04 12.69
CA PRO A 63 -7.53 10.69 12.32
C PRO A 63 -7.14 11.85 13.27
N GLY A 64 -8.08 12.40 14.03
CA GLY A 64 -7.80 13.41 15.07
C GLY A 64 -7.59 12.84 16.47
N ASP A 65 -7.67 11.53 16.66
CA ASP A 65 -7.61 10.90 17.98
C ASP A 65 -6.17 10.68 18.45
N GLN A 66 -5.53 11.75 18.92
CA GLN A 66 -4.17 11.70 19.46
C GLN A 66 -4.05 10.93 20.80
N ALA A 67 -5.17 10.47 21.37
CA ALA A 67 -5.20 9.66 22.59
C ALA A 67 -5.28 8.14 22.31
N ALA A 68 -5.43 7.73 21.05
CA ALA A 68 -5.44 6.33 20.65
C ALA A 68 -4.16 5.59 21.08
N ALA A 69 -4.27 4.29 21.32
CA ALA A 69 -3.14 3.46 21.76
C ALA A 69 -1.89 3.60 20.86
N ILE A 70 -2.11 3.66 19.54
CA ILE A 70 -1.07 3.78 18.51
C ILE A 70 -0.35 5.15 18.50
N ALA A 71 -0.84 6.14 19.26
CA ALA A 71 -0.17 7.44 19.46
C ALA A 71 0.96 7.39 20.50
N SER A 72 1.11 6.26 21.22
CA SER A 72 2.16 6.04 22.22
C SER A 72 3.14 4.96 21.80
N GLY A 73 4.43 5.21 22.04
CA GLY A 73 5.48 4.19 21.86
C GLY A 73 5.44 3.07 22.90
N SER A 74 4.85 3.29 24.08
CA SER A 74 4.72 2.22 25.09
C SER A 74 3.74 1.13 24.67
N TYR A 75 2.78 1.46 23.79
CA TYR A 75 1.94 0.47 23.13
C TYR A 75 2.74 -0.19 22.00
N ARG A 76 2.97 -1.50 22.13
CA ARG A 76 3.85 -2.23 21.21
C ARG A 76 3.09 -2.59 19.94
N THR A 77 3.69 -2.24 18.80
CA THR A 77 3.24 -2.66 17.48
C THR A 77 4.40 -3.24 16.68
N ASP A 78 4.12 -4.12 15.72
CA ASP A 78 5.17 -4.73 14.89
C ASP A 78 5.57 -3.81 13.71
N GLY A 79 4.70 -2.85 13.39
CA GLY A 79 5.00 -1.74 12.48
C GLY A 79 3.76 -1.06 11.95
N MET A 80 3.93 -0.33 10.85
CA MET A 80 2.91 0.47 10.21
C MET A 80 3.03 0.41 8.70
N ILE A 81 1.88 0.33 8.03
CA ILE A 81 1.73 0.41 6.57
C ILE A 81 0.85 1.62 6.24
N ILE A 82 1.31 2.48 5.34
CA ILE A 82 0.50 3.56 4.77
C ILE A 82 0.27 3.28 3.28
N ALA A 83 -0.93 2.79 2.95
CA ALA A 83 -1.27 2.33 1.61
C ALA A 83 -2.68 2.79 1.20
N PRO A 84 -2.82 3.70 0.23
CA PRO A 84 -1.76 4.51 -0.38
C PRO A 84 -1.30 5.67 0.52
N CYS A 85 -0.08 6.15 0.27
CA CYS A 85 0.54 7.31 0.93
C CYS A 85 0.55 8.53 0.00
N SER A 86 -0.14 9.60 0.39
CA SER A 86 -0.17 10.87 -0.34
C SER A 86 1.13 11.65 -0.13
N MET A 87 1.49 12.50 -1.10
CA MET A 87 2.68 13.35 -0.98
C MET A 87 2.57 14.33 0.20
N LYS A 88 1.35 14.78 0.54
CA LYS A 88 1.07 15.54 1.77
C LYS A 88 1.49 14.76 3.01
N THR A 89 0.99 13.54 3.16
CA THR A 89 1.28 12.69 4.34
C THR A 89 2.77 12.38 4.40
N LEU A 90 3.38 12.02 3.28
CA LEU A 90 4.81 11.76 3.18
C LEU A 90 5.65 12.96 3.67
N ALA A 91 5.32 14.17 3.20
CA ALA A 91 6.00 15.40 3.61
C ALA A 91 5.82 15.68 5.11
N ALA A 92 4.62 15.48 5.65
CA ALA A 92 4.34 15.67 7.07
C ALA A 92 5.14 14.70 7.96
N ILE A 93 5.24 13.42 7.56
CA ILE A 93 6.06 12.42 8.27
C ILE A 93 7.54 12.82 8.22
N ARG A 94 8.05 13.20 7.04
CA ARG A 94 9.45 13.65 6.90
C ARG A 94 9.76 14.88 7.76
N ALA A 95 8.80 15.78 7.92
CA ALA A 95 8.94 16.97 8.74
C ALA A 95 8.77 16.69 10.26
N GLY A 96 8.27 15.51 10.63
CA GLY A 96 7.88 15.21 12.02
C GLY A 96 6.68 16.03 12.49
N TYR A 97 5.86 16.56 11.55
CA TYR A 97 4.72 17.42 11.87
C TYR A 97 3.49 16.57 12.23
N ALA A 98 3.53 15.97 13.42
CA ALA A 98 2.56 15.01 13.94
C ALA A 98 1.21 15.63 14.37
N GLU A 99 0.59 16.42 13.48
CA GLU A 99 -0.69 17.09 13.72
C GLU A 99 -1.86 16.09 13.81
N ASP A 100 -1.86 15.05 12.98
CA ASP A 100 -2.90 14.01 12.95
C ASP A 100 -2.35 12.64 13.39
N LEU A 101 -3.26 11.70 13.67
CA LEU A 101 -2.93 10.38 14.19
C LEU A 101 -2.13 9.53 13.19
N VAL A 102 -2.31 9.73 11.89
CA VAL A 102 -1.53 8.99 10.88
C VAL A 102 -0.07 9.40 10.96
N VAL A 103 0.20 10.70 10.99
CA VAL A 103 1.57 11.22 11.09
C VAL A 103 2.15 10.92 12.47
N ARG A 104 1.34 11.02 13.54
CA ARG A 104 1.78 10.66 14.90
C ARG A 104 2.15 9.19 15.03
N ALA A 105 1.33 8.27 14.52
CA ALA A 105 1.64 6.84 14.57
C ALA A 105 2.88 6.51 13.74
N ALA A 106 3.12 7.20 12.62
CA ALA A 106 4.34 7.04 11.83
C ALA A 106 5.58 7.58 12.56
N ASP A 107 5.48 8.75 13.21
CA ASP A 107 6.53 9.31 14.08
C ASP A 107 6.87 8.35 15.24
N VAL A 108 5.85 7.78 15.89
CA VAL A 108 6.01 6.74 16.90
C VAL A 108 6.69 5.49 16.32
N THR A 109 6.27 5.04 15.13
CA THR A 109 6.87 3.88 14.47
C THR A 109 8.37 4.10 14.22
N LEU A 110 8.75 5.28 13.71
CA LEU A 110 10.15 5.63 13.46
C LEU A 110 10.97 5.73 14.75
N LYS A 111 10.50 6.46 15.77
CA LYS A 111 11.28 6.67 17.01
C LYS A 111 11.48 5.36 17.80
N GLU A 112 10.54 4.43 17.70
CA GLU A 112 10.62 3.09 18.31
C GLU A 112 11.38 2.08 17.44
N ARG A 113 11.93 2.51 16.30
CA ARG A 113 12.64 1.67 15.33
C ARG A 113 11.82 0.47 14.84
N ARG A 114 10.51 0.68 14.71
CA ARG A 114 9.59 -0.29 14.13
C ARG A 114 9.55 -0.13 12.62
N LYS A 115 9.02 -1.14 11.94
CA LYS A 115 8.94 -1.13 10.48
C LYS A 115 7.88 -0.14 10.00
N LEU A 116 8.28 0.83 9.18
CA LEU A 116 7.36 1.76 8.51
C LEU A 116 7.41 1.50 7.00
N VAL A 117 6.30 1.06 6.41
CA VAL A 117 6.13 0.91 4.96
C VAL A 117 5.26 2.05 4.44
N LEU A 118 5.78 2.81 3.49
CA LEU A 118 5.09 3.90 2.82
C LEU A 118 4.87 3.48 1.37
N VAL A 119 3.62 3.53 0.90
CA VAL A 119 3.26 3.24 -0.49
C VAL A 119 2.95 4.55 -1.23
N PRO A 120 3.96 5.36 -1.57
CA PRO A 120 3.74 6.67 -2.20
C PRO A 120 3.17 6.49 -3.60
N ARG A 121 2.03 7.12 -3.89
CA ARG A 121 1.44 7.14 -5.24
C ARG A 121 1.36 8.57 -5.75
N GLU A 122 2.23 8.90 -6.70
CA GLU A 122 2.20 10.15 -7.46
C GLU A 122 2.98 9.97 -8.78
N THR A 123 2.60 10.66 -9.84
CA THR A 123 3.37 10.75 -11.08
C THR A 123 2.94 11.95 -11.92
N PRO A 124 3.87 12.77 -12.46
CA PRO A 124 5.33 12.71 -12.27
C PRO A 124 5.74 13.13 -10.84
N LEU A 125 6.96 12.75 -10.45
CA LEU A 125 7.55 13.18 -9.18
C LEU A 125 8.33 14.47 -9.38
N ASN A 126 8.15 15.44 -8.48
CA ASN A 126 9.01 16.61 -8.38
C ASN A 126 10.15 16.39 -7.37
N GLU A 127 11.08 17.33 -7.29
CA GLU A 127 12.23 17.26 -6.39
C GLU A 127 11.83 17.16 -4.91
N ILE A 128 10.78 17.88 -4.47
CA ILE A 128 10.28 17.83 -3.10
C ILE A 128 9.83 16.40 -2.73
N HIS A 129 9.13 15.71 -3.63
CA HIS A 129 8.71 14.33 -3.41
C HIS A 129 9.92 13.40 -3.24
N LEU A 130 10.92 13.55 -4.11
CA LEU A 130 12.15 12.75 -4.11
C LEU A 130 12.99 12.97 -2.85
N GLU A 131 13.18 14.24 -2.44
CA GLU A 131 13.89 14.59 -1.21
C GLU A 131 13.20 14.01 0.03
N ASN A 132 11.87 14.08 0.08
CA ASN A 132 11.11 13.53 1.20
C ASN A 132 11.22 12.01 1.27
N MET A 133 11.09 11.33 0.13
CA MET A 133 11.28 9.88 0.06
C MET A 133 12.70 9.48 0.46
N LEU A 134 13.73 10.17 -0.05
CA LEU A 134 15.13 9.88 0.26
C LEU A 134 15.43 10.08 1.75
N ALA A 135 14.96 11.16 2.35
CA ALA A 135 15.16 11.44 3.77
C ALA A 135 14.54 10.33 4.65
N LEU A 136 13.31 9.91 4.34
CA LEU A 136 12.64 8.85 5.08
C LEU A 136 13.26 7.47 4.85
N ALA A 137 13.72 7.18 3.62
CA ALA A 137 14.47 5.97 3.33
C ALA A 137 15.75 5.88 4.18
N ARG A 138 16.48 6.99 4.32
CA ARG A 138 17.68 7.07 5.19
C ARG A 138 17.36 6.91 6.68
N MET A 139 16.13 7.21 7.09
CA MET A 139 15.65 6.97 8.46
C MET A 139 15.16 5.53 8.68
N GLY A 140 15.20 4.67 7.66
CA GLY A 140 14.80 3.26 7.75
C GLY A 140 13.36 2.98 7.36
N ALA A 141 12.60 3.97 6.87
CA ALA A 141 11.30 3.72 6.26
C ALA A 141 11.48 3.02 4.90
N LEU A 142 10.58 2.09 4.59
CA LEU A 142 10.53 1.44 3.28
C LEU A 142 9.66 2.29 2.34
N ILE A 143 10.29 2.80 1.29
CA ILE A 143 9.62 3.52 0.20
C ILE A 143 9.23 2.50 -0.87
N LEU A 144 7.96 2.12 -0.92
CA LEU A 144 7.43 1.04 -1.74
C LEU A 144 6.35 1.60 -2.69
N PRO A 145 6.72 2.36 -3.74
CA PRO A 145 5.74 2.89 -4.69
C PRO A 145 4.98 1.74 -5.40
N PRO A 146 3.72 1.95 -5.80
CA PRO A 146 2.89 0.93 -6.44
C PRO A 146 3.30 0.71 -7.89
N MET A 147 4.47 0.10 -8.09
CA MET A 147 5.03 -0.23 -9.41
C MET A 147 4.57 -1.64 -9.82
N PRO A 148 3.81 -1.78 -10.92
CA PRO A 148 3.33 -3.09 -11.38
C PRO A 148 4.50 -3.98 -11.80
N ALA A 149 4.39 -5.26 -11.46
CA ALA A 149 5.23 -6.32 -12.04
C ALA A 149 4.51 -6.93 -13.25
N PHE A 150 5.28 -7.23 -14.30
CA PHE A 150 4.78 -7.89 -15.50
C PHE A 150 5.46 -9.24 -15.78
N TYR A 151 6.50 -9.58 -15.02
CA TYR A 151 7.21 -10.85 -15.16
C TYR A 151 6.37 -12.05 -14.68
N ASN A 152 5.31 -11.79 -13.93
CA ASN A 152 4.33 -12.78 -13.47
C ASN A 152 3.10 -12.87 -14.39
N HIS A 153 3.13 -12.22 -15.56
CA HIS A 153 2.06 -12.26 -16.56
C HIS A 153 0.65 -12.01 -15.97
N PRO A 154 0.43 -10.87 -15.30
CA PRO A 154 -0.87 -10.58 -14.70
C PRO A 154 -1.96 -10.50 -15.78
N GLU A 155 -3.11 -11.12 -15.53
CA GLU A 155 -4.27 -11.10 -16.43
C GLU A 155 -5.29 -10.03 -16.03
N THR A 156 -5.30 -9.67 -14.76
CA THR A 156 -6.25 -8.73 -14.16
C THR A 156 -5.56 -7.61 -13.40
N ILE A 157 -6.29 -6.52 -13.17
CA ILE A 157 -5.85 -5.44 -12.26
C ILE A 157 -5.63 -6.01 -10.84
N ASP A 158 -6.45 -6.99 -10.43
CA ASP A 158 -6.31 -7.59 -9.11
C ASP A 158 -4.98 -8.35 -8.97
N ASP A 159 -4.49 -9.01 -10.03
CA ASP A 159 -3.18 -9.67 -10.01
C ASP A 159 -2.04 -8.67 -9.77
N ILE A 160 -2.12 -7.49 -10.40
CA ILE A 160 -1.16 -6.40 -10.20
C ILE A 160 -1.21 -5.90 -8.75
N VAL A 161 -2.41 -5.66 -8.23
CA VAL A 161 -2.61 -5.17 -6.86
C VAL A 161 -2.13 -6.21 -5.85
N MET A 162 -2.51 -7.48 -6.02
CA MET A 162 -2.15 -8.56 -5.11
C MET A 162 -0.66 -8.87 -5.15
N HIS A 163 0.01 -8.70 -6.30
CA HIS A 163 1.47 -8.74 -6.35
C HIS A 163 2.09 -7.65 -5.47
N LEU A 164 1.59 -6.41 -5.55
CA LEU A 164 2.07 -5.32 -4.71
C LEU A 164 1.80 -5.59 -3.21
N VAL A 165 0.61 -6.09 -2.88
CA VAL A 165 0.25 -6.47 -1.50
C VAL A 165 1.20 -7.55 -0.97
N ALA A 166 1.49 -8.58 -1.76
CA ALA A 166 2.48 -9.59 -1.39
C ALA A 166 3.84 -8.96 -1.07
N ARG A 167 4.32 -8.03 -1.92
CA ARG A 167 5.58 -7.29 -1.68
C ARG A 167 5.56 -6.44 -0.42
N ILE A 168 4.41 -5.84 -0.06
CA ILE A 168 4.25 -5.12 1.21
C ILE A 168 4.38 -6.09 2.40
N LEU A 169 3.68 -7.22 2.33
CA LEU A 169 3.60 -8.21 3.42
C LEU A 169 4.91 -8.99 3.62
N ASP A 170 5.68 -9.21 2.56
CA ASP A 170 7.02 -9.81 2.63
C ASP A 170 7.93 -9.10 3.62
N HIS A 171 7.84 -7.79 3.67
CA HIS A 171 8.66 -7.00 4.58
C HIS A 171 8.30 -7.26 6.05
N PHE A 172 7.10 -7.73 6.35
CA PHE A 172 6.69 -8.17 7.69
C PHE A 172 6.92 -9.67 7.93
N GLY A 173 7.47 -10.40 6.95
CA GLY A 173 7.60 -11.86 7.03
C GLY A 173 6.26 -12.58 6.93
N LEU A 174 5.25 -11.93 6.34
CA LEU A 174 3.92 -12.47 6.13
C LEU A 174 3.81 -12.98 4.70
N GLU A 175 3.65 -14.30 4.55
CA GLU A 175 3.60 -14.94 3.25
C GLU A 175 2.15 -15.10 2.76
N LEU A 176 1.85 -14.54 1.59
CA LEU A 176 0.62 -14.82 0.87
C LEU A 176 0.78 -16.09 0.04
N PRO A 177 -0.06 -17.12 0.23
CA PRO A 177 0.04 -18.36 -0.55
C PRO A 177 -0.08 -18.17 -2.06
N SER A 178 -0.80 -17.14 -2.51
CA SER A 178 -0.98 -16.79 -3.92
C SER A 178 0.16 -15.94 -4.51
N ALA A 179 1.17 -15.56 -3.72
CA ALA A 179 2.23 -14.68 -4.19
C ALA A 179 3.13 -15.37 -5.23
N PHE A 180 3.16 -14.83 -6.44
CA PHE A 180 4.14 -15.26 -7.44
C PHE A 180 5.56 -14.83 -7.02
N ARG A 181 6.48 -15.80 -6.98
CA ARG A 181 7.91 -15.58 -6.70
C ARG A 181 8.74 -15.81 -7.95
N TRP A 182 9.63 -14.86 -8.25
CA TRP A 182 10.62 -15.03 -9.31
C TRP A 182 11.55 -16.20 -9.00
N LYS A 183 11.65 -17.17 -9.91
CA LYS A 183 12.49 -18.39 -9.76
C LYS A 183 13.78 -18.35 -10.58
N GLY A 184 14.03 -17.28 -11.32
CA GLY A 184 15.10 -17.23 -12.33
C GLY A 184 14.70 -17.90 -13.66
N GLY A 185 15.50 -17.67 -14.70
CA GLY A 185 15.19 -18.08 -16.07
C GLY A 185 14.32 -17.04 -16.80
N LEU A 186 14.42 -16.97 -18.13
CA LEU A 186 13.56 -16.13 -18.97
C LEU A 186 12.59 -16.98 -19.82
N ASP A 187 12.50 -18.27 -19.51
CA ASP A 187 11.53 -19.15 -20.13
C ASP A 187 10.14 -18.65 -19.76
N ARG A 188 9.32 -18.38 -20.78
CA ARG A 188 7.93 -18.03 -20.55
C ARG A 188 7.27 -19.18 -19.79
N PRO A 189 6.59 -18.93 -18.66
CA PRO A 189 5.75 -19.96 -18.06
C PRO A 189 4.78 -20.47 -19.12
N GLU A 190 4.54 -21.78 -19.16
CA GLU A 190 3.53 -22.36 -20.05
C GLU A 190 2.17 -21.76 -19.68
N VAL A 191 1.69 -20.85 -20.51
CA VAL A 191 0.33 -20.31 -20.42
C VAL A 191 -0.52 -21.23 -21.31
N GLU A 192 -1.51 -21.91 -20.74
CA GLU A 192 -2.55 -22.54 -21.56
C GLU A 192 -3.16 -21.44 -22.45
N PRO A 193 -3.21 -21.61 -23.78
CA PRO A 193 -3.66 -20.54 -24.65
C PRO A 193 -5.07 -20.12 -24.25
N ALA A 194 -5.22 -18.85 -23.88
CA ALA A 194 -6.51 -18.20 -23.81
C ALA A 194 -7.19 -18.41 -25.17
N THR A 195 -8.41 -18.96 -25.17
CA THR A 195 -9.20 -19.15 -26.38
C THR A 195 -9.24 -17.85 -27.16
N ASP A 196 -8.78 -17.90 -28.42
CA ASP A 196 -8.62 -16.77 -29.34
C ASP A 196 -9.69 -15.68 -29.16
N ASP A 197 -9.26 -14.50 -28.72
CA ASP A 197 -10.05 -13.27 -28.84
C ASP A 197 -9.38 -12.40 -29.93
N PRO A 198 -10.02 -12.19 -31.09
CA PRO A 198 -9.37 -11.61 -32.25
C PRO A 198 -9.43 -10.08 -32.17
N VAL A 199 -8.47 -9.46 -31.49
CA VAL A 199 -8.22 -8.03 -31.69
C VAL A 199 -7.11 -7.91 -32.73
N ALA A 200 -7.55 -7.71 -33.97
CA ALA A 200 -6.72 -7.51 -35.15
C ALA A 200 -5.73 -6.35 -34.96
N ASP A 201 -4.47 -6.60 -35.32
CA ASP A 201 -3.49 -5.55 -35.58
C ASP A 201 -3.99 -4.62 -36.70
N PRO A 202 -3.94 -3.29 -36.54
CA PRO A 202 -4.21 -2.39 -37.65
C PRO A 202 -3.08 -2.52 -38.67
N VAL A 203 -3.44 -3.07 -39.83
CA VAL A 203 -2.62 -3.16 -41.04
C VAL A 203 -1.89 -1.84 -41.30
N ALA A 204 -0.56 -1.89 -41.34
CA ALA A 204 0.28 -0.80 -41.81
C ALA A 204 -0.06 -0.48 -43.27
N PRO A 205 -0.25 0.80 -43.66
CA PRO A 205 -0.45 1.13 -45.06
C PRO A 205 0.86 0.88 -45.83
N SER A 206 0.80 -0.06 -46.78
CA SER A 206 1.78 -0.24 -47.83
C SER A 206 1.94 1.07 -48.62
N GLY A 207 3.17 1.51 -48.81
CA GLY A 207 3.47 2.69 -49.61
C GLY A 207 3.10 2.54 -51.09
N ALA A 208 2.68 3.66 -51.67
CA ALA A 208 2.93 4.11 -53.03
C ALA A 208 2.78 5.64 -53.06
#